data_AF-A0A356B827-F1
#
_entry.id   AF-A0A356B827-F1
#
_cell.length_a   1.000
_cell.length_b   1.000
_cell.length_c   1.000
_cell.angle_alpha   90.00
_cell.angle_beta   90.00
_cell.angle_gamma   90.00
#
_symmetry.space_group_name_H-M   'P 1'
#
loop_
_entity.id
_entity.type
_entity.pdbx_description
1 polymer ?
#
loop_
_entity_poly.entity_id
_entity_poly.type
_entity_poly.pdbx_seq_one_letter_code
_entity_poly.pdbx_strand_id
1 'polypeptide(L)'
;QLLTQAKAGAKVLRYVACLSIRNGSVRADVSLQQVSAGHALAAIAPCDNVFVIRSDWYNDNPLVLKGPGAGKVVTAGGLHTDLAVLVNQLTGKTKLPAVLT
;
A
#
# COMPACT_ATOMS: atom_id res chain seq x y z
N GLN A 1 22.63 15.09 3.42
CA GLN A 1 22.82 14.71 4.85
C GLN A 1 22.03 13.46 5.22
N LEU A 2 20.69 13.42 5.07
CA LEU A 2 19.86 12.22 5.39
C LEU A 2 20.28 10.93 4.65
N LEU A 3 20.60 11.02 3.36
CA LEU A 3 21.07 9.86 2.58
C LEU A 3 22.39 9.30 3.12
N THR A 4 23.31 10.18 3.52
CA THR A 4 24.60 9.81 4.10
C THR A 4 24.42 9.09 5.43
N GLN A 5 23.53 9.60 6.29
CA GLN A 5 23.18 8.97 7.57
C GLN A 5 22.54 7.60 7.38
N ALA A 6 21.60 7.47 6.43
CA ALA A 6 20.98 6.19 6.11
C ALA A 6 22.02 5.16 5.65
N LYS A 7 22.92 5.55 4.74
CA LYS A 7 24.02 4.68 4.28
C LYS A 7 24.97 4.27 5.41
N ALA A 8 25.33 5.19 6.30
CA ALA A 8 26.17 4.90 7.46
C ALA A 8 25.53 3.86 8.40
N GLY A 9 24.20 3.85 8.50
CA GLY A 9 23.45 2.85 9.26
C GLY A 9 23.05 1.59 8.49
N ALA A 10 23.59 1.35 7.28
CA ALA A 10 23.17 0.25 6.39
C ALA A 10 21.65 0.21 6.10
N LYS A 11 21.03 1.40 6.03
CA LYS A 11 19.61 1.62 5.74
C LYS A 11 19.44 2.27 4.37
N VAL A 12 18.23 2.15 3.82
CA VAL A 12 17.81 2.84 2.60
C VAL A 12 16.72 3.85 2.93
N LEU A 13 16.69 4.94 2.16
CA LEU A 13 15.62 5.93 2.27
C LEU A 13 14.42 5.54 1.41
N ARG A 14 13.22 5.67 1.98
CA ARG A 14 11.96 5.46 1.29
C ARG A 14 11.02 6.61 1.59
N TYR A 15 10.26 7.03 0.57
CA TYR A 15 9.18 7.97 0.75
C TYR A 15 7.93 7.16 1.08
N VAL A 16 7.46 7.25 2.33
CA VAL A 16 6.47 6.35 2.89
C VAL A 16 5.26 7.17 3.29
N ALA A 17 4.09 6.75 2.80
CA ALA A 17 2.81 7.13 3.38
C ALA A 17 2.44 6.10 4.46
N CYS A 18 2.16 6.58 5.67
CA CYS A 18 1.76 5.75 6.80
C CYS A 18 0.34 6.13 7.22
N LEU A 19 -0.50 5.11 7.42
CA LEU A 19 -1.83 5.25 8.01
C LEU A 19 -1.89 4.32 9.23
N SER A 20 -2.19 4.87 10.40
CA SER A 20 -2.34 4.12 11.64
C SER A 20 -3.70 4.42 12.26
N ILE A 21 -4.43 3.37 12.62
CA ILE A 21 -5.69 3.44 13.36
C ILE A 21 -5.46 2.76 14.70
N ARG A 22 -5.50 3.51 15.79
CA ARG A 22 -5.28 3.00 17.16
C ARG A 22 -6.27 3.65 18.11
N ASN A 23 -6.96 2.85 18.91
CA ASN A 23 -7.93 3.31 19.92
C ASN A 23 -8.97 4.29 19.34
N GLY A 24 -9.47 4.01 18.13
CA GLY A 24 -10.42 4.88 17.42
C GLY A 24 -9.82 6.16 16.82
N SER A 25 -8.54 6.46 17.06
CA SER A 25 -7.85 7.60 16.47
C SER A 25 -7.18 7.21 15.15
N VAL A 26 -7.35 8.04 14.13
CA VAL A 26 -6.70 7.91 12.83
C VAL A 26 -5.53 8.89 12.74
N ARG A 27 -4.35 8.41 12.35
CA ARG A 27 -3.18 9.23 12.05
C ARG A 27 -2.64 8.88 10.68
N ALA A 28 -2.44 9.89 9.84
CA ALA A 28 -1.82 9.76 8.53
C ALA A 28 -0.61 10.69 8.43
N ASP A 29 0.48 10.21 7.86
CA ASP A 29 1.65 11.03 7.54
C ASP A 29 2.34 10.55 6.26
N VAL A 30 3.05 11.47 5.61
CA VAL A 30 3.92 11.15 4.48
C VAL A 30 5.30 11.71 4.79
N SER A 31 6.30 10.84 4.85
CA SER A 31 7.63 11.22 5.30
C SER A 31 8.72 10.41 4.62
N LEU A 32 9.93 10.96 4.60
CA LEU A 32 11.11 10.23 4.17
C LEU A 32 11.63 9.41 5.36
N GLN A 33 11.58 8.09 5.25
CA GLN A 33 11.94 7.16 6.33
C GLN A 33 13.21 6.37 5.98
N GLN A 34 14.02 6.10 7.01
CA GLN A 34 15.18 5.21 6.92
C GLN A 34 14.74 3.79 7.30
N VAL A 35 14.73 2.88 6.34
CA VAL A 35 14.34 1.47 6.55
C VAL A 35 15.55 0.55 6.45
N SER A 36 15.58 -0.52 7.23
CA SER A 36 16.65 -1.53 7.12
C SER A 36 16.61 -2.22 5.75
N ALA A 37 17.76 -2.71 5.28
CA ALA A 37 17.84 -3.40 4.00
C ALA A 37 16.93 -4.65 3.90
N GLY A 38 16.65 -5.31 5.04
CA GLY A 38 15.73 -6.44 5.11
C GLY A 38 14.24 -6.07 5.27
N HIS A 39 13.90 -4.78 5.37
CA HIS A 39 12.51 -4.36 5.50
C HIS A 39 11.76 -4.53 4.16
N ALA A 40 10.47 -4.90 4.19
CA ALA A 40 9.68 -5.09 2.97
C ALA A 40 9.68 -3.87 2.03
N LEU A 41 9.64 -2.65 2.59
CA LEU A 41 9.74 -1.39 1.82
C LEU A 41 11.12 -1.15 1.18
N ALA A 42 12.17 -1.87 1.60
CA ALA A 42 13.47 -1.76 0.97
C ALA A 42 13.47 -2.43 -0.42
N ALA A 43 12.69 -3.50 -0.61
CA ALA A 43 12.66 -4.32 -1.83
C ALA A 43 11.66 -3.80 -2.90
N ILE A 44 11.55 -2.48 -3.07
CA ILE A 44 10.72 -1.85 -4.11
C ILE A 44 11.48 -1.87 -5.44
N ALA A 45 10.89 -2.48 -6.47
CA ALA A 45 11.42 -2.41 -7.83
C ALA A 45 11.02 -1.08 -8.48
N PRO A 46 11.73 -0.62 -9.52
CA PRO A 46 11.32 0.57 -10.26
C PRO A 46 9.86 0.47 -10.74
N CYS A 47 9.08 1.52 -10.52
CA CYS A 47 7.66 1.63 -10.88
C CYS A 47 6.68 0.72 -10.09
N ASP A 48 7.15 -0.06 -9.12
CA ASP A 48 6.28 -0.80 -8.20
C ASP A 48 5.86 0.06 -7.00
N ASN A 49 4.66 -0.21 -6.48
CA ASN A 49 4.23 0.20 -5.16
C ASN A 49 4.25 -1.02 -4.21
N VAL A 50 4.58 -0.77 -2.94
CA VAL A 50 4.55 -1.79 -1.88
C VAL A 50 3.75 -1.26 -0.69
N PHE A 51 2.75 -2.01 -0.28
CA PHE A 51 1.98 -1.78 0.93
C PHE A 51 2.37 -2.81 1.99
N VAL A 52 2.64 -2.35 3.20
CA VAL A 52 2.92 -3.21 4.36
C VAL A 52 1.78 -2.99 5.35
N ILE A 53 0.91 -3.98 5.47
CA ILE A 53 -0.29 -3.92 6.30
C ILE A 53 -0.03 -4.69 7.59
N ARG A 54 -0.21 -4.01 8.72
CA ARG A 54 -0.13 -4.59 10.07
C ARG A 54 -1.50 -4.51 10.73
N SER A 55 -1.88 -5.59 11.39
CA SER A 55 -3.09 -5.70 12.21
C SER A 55 -2.81 -6.70 13.33
N ASP A 56 -3.78 -6.94 14.22
CA ASP A 56 -3.62 -7.91 15.30
C ASP A 56 -3.28 -9.32 14.80
N TRP A 57 -3.81 -9.71 13.64
CA TRP A 57 -3.54 -10.99 12.99
C TRP A 57 -2.25 -11.02 12.17
N TYR A 58 -1.76 -9.84 11.75
CA TYR A 58 -0.59 -9.66 10.90
C TYR A 58 0.45 -8.77 11.59
N ASN A 59 0.71 -9.03 12.88
CA ASN A 59 1.63 -8.22 13.68
C ASN A 59 3.09 -8.64 13.43
N ASP A 60 3.41 -9.91 13.69
CA ASP A 60 4.77 -10.45 13.57
C ASP A 60 5.17 -10.72 12.12
N ASN A 61 4.21 -11.15 11.29
CA ASN A 61 4.38 -11.35 9.86
C ASN A 61 3.40 -10.44 9.09
N PRO A 62 3.80 -9.22 8.73
CA PRO A 62 2.92 -8.27 8.07
C PRO A 62 2.51 -8.74 6.67
N LEU A 63 1.28 -8.41 6.27
CA LEU A 63 0.83 -8.64 4.89
C LEU A 63 1.51 -7.64 3.96
N VAL A 64 2.30 -8.13 3.01
CA VAL A 64 2.99 -7.31 2.02
C VAL A 64 2.30 -7.45 0.66
N LEU A 65 1.73 -6.36 0.17
CA LEU A 65 1.16 -6.29 -1.17
C LEU A 65 2.12 -5.53 -2.07
N LYS A 66 2.62 -6.17 -3.11
CA LYS A 66 3.55 -5.58 -4.08
C LYS A 66 2.99 -5.72 -5.48
N GLY A 67 3.09 -4.66 -6.27
CA GLY A 67 2.72 -4.69 -7.67
C GLY A 67 3.03 -3.39 -8.39
N PRO A 68 2.80 -3.34 -9.71
CA PRO A 68 3.02 -2.15 -10.50
C PRO A 68 2.19 -0.99 -9.98
N GLY A 69 2.84 0.13 -9.67
CA GLY A 69 2.20 1.28 -9.06
C GLY A 69 1.49 2.18 -10.07
N ALA A 70 2.13 2.41 -11.22
CA ALA A 70 1.60 3.24 -12.28
C ALA A 70 2.03 2.70 -13.65
N GLY A 71 1.17 2.89 -14.65
CA GLY A 71 1.45 2.47 -16.01
C GLY A 71 0.16 2.38 -16.83
N LYS A 72 0.26 2.64 -18.14
CA LYS A 72 -0.92 2.73 -19.03
C LYS A 72 -1.83 1.51 -18.92
N VAL A 73 -1.26 0.30 -18.93
CA VAL A 73 -2.01 -0.96 -18.88
C VAL A 73 -2.66 -1.18 -17.51
N VAL A 74 -1.92 -0.94 -16.41
CA VAL A 74 -2.44 -1.18 -15.06
C VAL A 74 -3.51 -0.17 -14.67
N THR A 75 -3.37 1.08 -15.10
CA THR A 75 -4.39 2.12 -14.93
C THR A 75 -5.64 1.81 -15.76
N ALA A 76 -5.50 1.38 -17.01
CA ALA A 76 -6.64 0.96 -17.84
C ALA A 76 -7.35 -0.27 -17.25
N GLY A 77 -6.59 -1.23 -16.69
CA GLY A 77 -7.14 -2.38 -15.98
C GLY A 77 -7.95 -1.99 -14.74
N GLY A 78 -7.48 -1.01 -13.98
CA GLY A 78 -8.23 -0.43 -12.85
C GLY A 78 -9.57 0.15 -13.29
N LEU A 79 -9.56 1.04 -14.29
CA LEU A 79 -10.77 1.62 -14.86
C LEU A 79 -11.75 0.57 -15.41
N HIS A 80 -11.23 -0.46 -16.09
CA HIS A 80 -12.06 -1.56 -16.62
C HIS A 80 -12.73 -2.35 -15.49
N THR A 81 -12.01 -2.61 -14.40
CA THR A 81 -12.54 -3.32 -13.23
C THR A 81 -13.66 -2.52 -12.57
N ASP A 82 -13.46 -1.22 -12.37
CA ASP A 82 -14.47 -0.34 -11.80
C ASP A 82 -15.73 -0.29 -12.67
N LEU A 83 -15.55 -0.20 -14.00
CA LEU A 83 -16.67 -0.23 -14.95
C LEU A 83 -17.42 -1.56 -14.88
N ALA A 84 -16.72 -2.69 -14.83
CA ALA A 84 -17.35 -4.01 -14.73
C ALA A 84 -18.17 -4.15 -13.43
N VAL A 85 -17.63 -3.68 -12.30
CA VAL A 85 -18.34 -3.65 -11.01
C VAL A 85 -19.59 -2.78 -11.10
N LEU A 86 -19.47 -1.58 -11.67
CA LEU A 86 -20.60 -0.65 -11.82
C LEU A 86 -21.71 -1.26 -12.70
N VAL A 87 -21.35 -1.85 -13.84
CA VAL A 87 -22.33 -2.51 -14.72
C VAL A 87 -23.03 -3.65 -13.99
N ASN A 88 -22.30 -4.49 -13.24
CA ASN A 88 -22.90 -5.59 -12.47
C ASN A 88 -23.88 -5.08 -11.38
N GLN A 89 -23.57 -3.94 -10.75
CA GLN A 89 -24.46 -3.30 -9.77
C GLN A 89 -25.74 -2.75 -10.43
N LEU A 90 -25.60 -2.05 -11.56
CA LEU A 90 -26.73 -1.41 -12.25
C LEU A 90 -27.64 -2.41 -12.99
N THR A 91 -27.08 -3.53 -13.45
CA THR A 91 -27.83 -4.57 -14.18
C THR A 91 -28.47 -5.62 -13.27
N GLY A 92 -28.30 -5.50 -11.94
CA GLY A 92 -29.16 -6.17 -10.97
C GLY A 92 -28.96 -7.68 -10.82
N LYS A 93 -27.71 -8.15 -10.68
CA LYS A 93 -27.43 -9.54 -10.26
C LYS A 93 -26.69 -9.73 -8.93
N THR A 94 -26.40 -8.67 -8.19
CA THR A 94 -25.81 -8.82 -6.85
C THR A 94 -26.35 -7.75 -5.88
N LYS A 95 -27.06 -8.17 -4.81
CA LYS A 95 -27.23 -7.33 -3.61
C LYS A 95 -25.82 -6.97 -3.13
N LEU A 96 -25.57 -5.70 -2.79
CA LEU A 96 -24.26 -5.23 -2.31
C LEU A 96 -23.68 -6.24 -1.28
N PRO A 97 -22.38 -6.58 -1.35
CA PRO A 97 -21.76 -7.29 -0.24
C PRO A 97 -21.89 -6.43 1.02
N ALA A 98 -22.37 -7.02 2.10
CA ALA A 98 -22.67 -6.38 3.39
C ALA A 98 -21.45 -5.80 4.14
N VAL A 99 -20.33 -5.59 3.46
CA VAL A 99 -19.04 -5.18 4.06
C VAL A 99 -18.84 -3.65 4.02
N LEU A 100 -19.82 -2.90 3.51
CA LEU A 100 -19.82 -1.42 3.51
C LEU A 100 -21.02 -0.79 4.25
N THR A 101 -21.65 -1.53 5.17
CA THR A 101 -22.60 -0.99 6.16
C THR A 101 -22.02 -1.10 7.56
#